data_AF-A0A6S7B7D7-F1
#
_entry.id   AF-A0A6S7B7D7-F1
#
_cell.length_a   1.000
_cell.length_b   1.000
_cell.length_c   1.000
_cell.angle_alpha   90.00
_cell.angle_beta   90.00
_cell.angle_gamma   90.00
#
_symmetry.space_group_name_H-M   'P 1'
#
loop_
_entity.id
_entity.type
_entity.pdbx_description
1 polymer ?
#
loop_
_entity_poly.entity_id
_entity_poly.type
_entity_poly.pdbx_seq_one_letter_code
_entity_poly.pdbx_strand_id
1 'polypeptide(L)'
;MRAYTDAIANAMQSAQRVERIAYTELAIEIDYSDETRVRHWLDQHGHTLAASAYGMKVGLVVRLPASTEASARNELRDLTHGRGVFRDVE
;
A
#
# COMPACT_ATOMS: atom_id res chain seq x y z
N MET A 1 -46.03 -4.51 4.37
CA MET A 1 -46.38 -3.84 5.64
C MET A 1 -45.45 -4.38 6.73
N ARG A 2 -44.77 -3.46 7.46
CA ARG A 2 -43.69 -3.65 8.45
C ARG A 2 -42.38 -4.20 7.85
N ALA A 3 -41.22 -3.55 7.90
CA ALA A 3 -40.74 -2.27 8.42
C ALA A 3 -39.38 -2.03 7.69
N TYR A 4 -39.05 -0.85 7.15
CA TYR A 4 -38.32 0.21 7.89
C TYR A 4 -37.15 -0.39 8.69
N THR A 5 -35.87 -0.11 8.46
CA THR A 5 -35.22 1.21 8.40
C THR A 5 -33.70 0.99 8.43
N ASP A 6 -32.92 1.93 7.88
CA ASP A 6 -31.43 1.99 7.87
C ASP A 6 -30.73 0.90 7.04
N ALA A 7 -30.23 1.18 5.83
CA ALA A 7 -28.89 1.77 5.75
C ALA A 7 -28.61 2.41 4.37
N ILE A 8 -29.52 3.26 3.87
CA ILE A 8 -29.14 4.28 2.89
C ILE A 8 -28.67 5.51 3.68
N ALA A 9 -27.58 5.37 4.45
CA ALA A 9 -26.96 6.48 5.20
C ALA A 9 -25.64 6.02 5.85
N ASN A 10 -24.56 5.92 5.06
CA ASN A 10 -23.13 5.96 5.45
C ASN A 10 -22.34 5.20 4.37
N ALA A 11 -21.61 5.79 3.42
CA ALA A 11 -20.84 7.01 3.51
C ALA A 11 -20.61 7.60 2.11
N MET A 12 -21.63 8.25 1.53
CA MET A 12 -21.41 9.34 0.56
C MET A 12 -20.94 10.63 1.26
N GLN A 13 -20.12 10.49 2.31
CA GLN A 13 -19.69 11.58 3.17
C GLN A 13 -18.26 11.34 3.66
N SER A 14 -17.34 11.24 2.70
CA SER A 14 -16.06 11.93 2.85
C SER A 14 -15.79 12.75 1.59
N ALA A 15 -16.77 13.62 1.27
CA ALA A 15 -16.48 14.93 0.71
C ALA A 15 -15.76 15.80 1.76
N GLN A 16 -14.72 15.24 2.38
CA GLN A 16 -13.73 16.06 3.05
C GLN A 16 -13.00 16.76 1.91
N ARG A 17 -12.70 18.03 2.11
CA ARG A 17 -11.83 18.79 1.23
C ARG A 17 -10.43 18.17 1.35
N VAL A 18 -10.22 16.99 0.76
CA VAL A 18 -8.93 16.31 0.78
C VAL A 18 -8.06 17.17 -0.11
N GLU A 19 -7.10 17.89 0.49
CA GLU A 19 -5.93 18.36 -0.25
C GLU A 19 -5.56 17.26 -1.24
N ARG A 20 -5.33 17.56 -2.53
CA ARG A 20 -5.04 16.51 -3.51
C ARG A 20 -3.82 15.71 -3.06
N ILE A 21 -4.04 14.61 -2.32
CA ILE A 21 -2.99 13.68 -1.93
C ILE A 21 -2.71 12.91 -3.21
N ALA A 22 -1.65 13.31 -3.91
CA ALA A 22 -1.13 12.52 -5.01
C ALA A 22 -0.74 11.16 -4.42
N TYR A 23 -1.35 10.09 -4.92
CA TYR A 23 -0.90 8.73 -4.61
C TYR A 23 0.16 8.34 -5.63
N THR A 24 1.16 7.61 -5.16
CA THR A 24 2.19 7.00 -5.98
C THR A 24 2.17 5.49 -5.75
N GLU A 25 2.80 4.78 -6.66
CA GLU A 25 3.01 3.34 -6.57
C GLU A 25 4.52 3.09 -6.44
N LEU A 26 4.89 2.29 -5.45
CA LEU A 26 6.27 1.92 -5.19
C LEU A 26 6.42 0.42 -5.43
N ALA A 27 7.18 0.06 -6.46
CA ALA A 27 7.51 -1.33 -6.72
C ALA A 27 8.79 -1.74 -5.99
N ILE A 28 8.73 -2.86 -5.28
CA ILE A 28 9.87 -3.48 -4.62
C ILE A 28 9.93 -4.96 -4.98
N GLU A 29 11.12 -5.42 -5.35
CA GLU A 29 11.42 -6.82 -5.65
C GLU A 29 12.25 -7.41 -4.50
N ILE A 30 11.74 -8.47 -3.88
CA ILE A 30 12.31 -9.09 -2.68
C ILE A 30 12.32 -10.62 -2.83
N ASP A 31 13.09 -11.29 -1.98
CA ASP A 31 13.01 -12.74 -1.86
C ASP A 31 11.74 -13.15 -1.11
N TYR A 32 11.27 -14.37 -1.35
CA TYR A 32 10.09 -14.94 -0.67
C TYR A 32 10.19 -14.89 0.86
N SER A 33 11.39 -14.93 1.43
CA SER A 33 11.61 -14.83 2.88
C SER A 33 11.23 -13.47 3.47
N ASP A 34 11.22 -12.40 2.66
CA ASP A 34 10.92 -11.04 3.08
C ASP A 34 9.48 -10.62 2.76
N GLU A 35 8.76 -11.39 1.94
CA GLU A 35 7.38 -11.11 1.53
C GLU A 35 6.43 -10.93 2.71
N THR A 36 6.45 -11.87 3.66
CA THR A 36 5.58 -11.81 4.84
C THR A 36 5.87 -10.56 5.68
N ARG A 37 7.14 -10.11 5.73
CA ARG A 37 7.53 -8.90 6.45
C ARG A 37 6.96 -7.65 5.79
N VAL A 38 7.12 -7.52 4.48
CA VAL A 38 6.57 -6.39 3.71
C VAL A 38 5.05 -6.36 3.82
N ARG A 39 4.39 -7.52 3.67
CA ARG A 39 2.92 -7.62 3.82
C ARG A 39 2.45 -7.19 5.21
N HIS A 40 3.16 -7.58 6.26
CA HIS A 40 2.83 -7.15 7.61
C HIS A 40 3.06 -5.65 7.79
N TRP A 41 4.15 -5.10 7.26
CA TRP A 41 4.42 -3.67 7.29
C TRP A 41 3.31 -2.86 6.60
N LEU A 42 2.77 -3.35 5.48
CA LEU A 42 1.63 -2.72 4.79
C LEU A 42 0.40 -2.63 5.68
N ASP A 43 0.04 -3.74 6.33
CA ASP A 43 -1.10 -3.82 7.24
C ASP A 43 -0.92 -2.89 8.46
N GLN A 44 0.29 -2.86 9.03
CA GLN A 44 0.63 -1.99 10.16
C GLN A 44 0.54 -0.48 9.83
N HIS A 45 0.91 -0.09 8.60
CA HIS A 45 0.91 1.31 8.17
C HIS A 45 -0.38 1.72 7.46
N GLY A 46 -1.33 0.79 7.27
CA GLY A 46 -2.56 1.02 6.51
C GLY A 46 -2.30 1.31 5.03
N HIS A 47 -1.18 0.83 4.48
CA HIS A 47 -0.86 0.95 3.07
C HIS A 47 -1.54 -0.15 2.26
N THR A 48 -1.81 0.13 0.99
CA THR A 48 -2.51 -0.82 0.11
C THR A 48 -1.52 -1.51 -0.82
N LEU A 49 -1.61 -2.84 -0.93
CA LEU A 49 -0.92 -3.58 -1.98
C LEU A 49 -1.71 -3.42 -3.29
N ALA A 50 -1.13 -2.72 -4.26
CA ALA A 50 -1.74 -2.51 -5.58
C ALA A 50 -1.60 -3.76 -6.47
N ALA A 51 -0.42 -4.38 -6.48
CA ALA A 51 -0.16 -5.58 -7.25
C ALA A 51 0.89 -6.46 -6.58
N SER A 52 0.87 -7.75 -6.92
CA SER A 52 1.92 -8.70 -6.56
C SER A 52 2.27 -9.57 -7.77
N ALA A 53 3.55 -9.72 -8.02
CA ALA A 53 4.11 -10.53 -9.08
C ALA A 53 5.00 -11.60 -8.45
N TYR A 54 4.67 -12.87 -8.70
CA TYR A 54 5.44 -13.99 -8.18
C TYR A 54 6.17 -14.63 -9.36
N GLY A 55 7.50 -14.47 -9.41
CA GLY A 55 8.36 -15.05 -10.43
C GLY A 55 9.57 -15.73 -9.78
N MET A 56 10.78 -15.45 -10.28
CA MET A 56 12.00 -15.88 -9.59
C MET A 56 12.20 -15.14 -8.26
N LYS A 57 11.63 -13.93 -8.15
CA LYS A 57 11.53 -13.11 -6.94
C LYS A 57 10.10 -12.61 -6.78
N VAL A 58 9.79 -12.09 -5.60
CA VAL A 58 8.48 -11.50 -5.29
C VAL A 58 8.54 -10.01 -5.57
N GLY A 59 7.82 -9.57 -6.59
CA GLY A 59 7.55 -8.16 -6.86
C GLY A 59 6.28 -7.73 -6.13
N LEU A 60 6.35 -6.69 -5.32
CA LEU A 60 5.22 -6.08 -4.64
C LEU A 60 5.10 -4.63 -5.10
N VAL A 61 3.91 -4.22 -5.50
CA VAL A 61 3.59 -2.84 -5.84
C VAL A 61 2.71 -2.29 -4.73
N VAL A 62 3.24 -1.30 -4.01
CA VAL A 62 2.59 -0.67 -2.88
C VAL A 62 2.05 0.68 -3.28
N ARG A 63 0.76 0.93 -3.04
CA ARG A 63 0.16 2.24 -3.24
C ARG A 63 0.14 3.01 -1.93
N LEU A 64 0.72 4.20 -1.97
CA LEU A 64 0.89 5.06 -0.81
C LEU A 64 0.89 6.55 -1.25
N PRO A 65 0.67 7.50 -0.33
CA PRO A 65 0.78 8.93 -0.65
C PRO A 65 2.18 9.32 -1.14
N ALA A 66 2.30 10.07 -2.23
CA ALA A 66 3.60 10.55 -2.75
C ALA A 66 4.39 11.32 -1.68
N SER A 67 3.71 12.02 -0.77
CA SER A 67 4.32 12.70 0.38
C SER A 67 5.06 11.76 1.34
N THR A 68 4.69 10.48 1.41
CA THR A 68 5.29 9.46 2.29
C THR A 68 6.20 8.48 1.56
N GLU A 69 6.37 8.62 0.24
CA GLU A 69 7.17 7.70 -0.60
C GLU A 69 8.60 7.55 -0.11
N ALA A 70 9.26 8.67 0.19
CA ALA A 70 10.65 8.66 0.65
C ALA A 70 10.79 7.95 2.01
N SER A 71 9.83 8.11 2.93
CA SER A 71 9.83 7.41 4.22
C SER A 71 9.58 5.93 4.03
N ALA A 72 8.51 5.57 3.30
CA ALA A 72 8.14 4.20 2.99
C ALA A 72 9.29 3.44 2.32
N ARG A 73 10.01 4.08 1.39
CA ARG A 73 11.17 3.50 0.73
C ARG A 73 12.31 3.20 1.71
N ASN A 74 12.62 4.12 2.62
CA ASN A 74 13.65 3.89 3.63
C ASN A 74 13.24 2.78 4.60
N GLU A 75 12.00 2.78 5.08
CA GLU A 75 11.48 1.76 5.99
C GLU A 75 11.47 0.37 5.34
N LEU A 76 11.01 0.26 4.10
CA LEU A 76 11.03 -1.00 3.34
C LEU A 76 12.47 -1.48 3.10
N ARG A 77 13.41 -0.56 2.88
CA ARG A 77 14.83 -0.90 2.75
C ARG A 77 15.38 -1.45 4.06
N ASP A 78 15.09 -0.80 5.18
CA ASP A 78 15.55 -1.24 6.50
C ASP A 78 14.91 -2.58 6.90
N LEU A 79 13.62 -2.76 6.61
CA LEU A 79 12.85 -3.97 6.85
C LEU A 79 13.38 -5.17 6.04
N THR A 80 13.79 -4.94 4.80
CA THR A 80 14.40 -5.96 3.93
C THR A 80 15.91 -6.07 4.14
N HIS A 81 16.47 -5.37 5.12
CA HIS A 81 17.92 -5.29 5.39
C HIS A 81 18.74 -4.92 4.14
N GLY A 82 18.18 -4.08 3.27
CA GLY A 82 18.79 -3.65 2.01
C GLY A 82 18.79 -4.70 0.90
N ARG A 83 18.10 -5.85 1.07
CA ARG A 83 18.00 -6.91 0.06
C ARG A 83 16.95 -6.60 -1.01
N GLY A 84 15.97 -5.74 -0.70
CA GLY A 84 14.94 -5.33 -1.64
C GLY A 84 15.47 -4.39 -2.72
N VAL A 85 15.11 -4.67 -3.97
CA VAL A 85 15.41 -3.81 -5.12
C VAL A 85 14.17 -2.99 -5.46
N PHE A 86 14.27 -1.68 -5.32
CA PHE A 86 13.19 -0.77 -5.74
C PHE A 86 13.19 -0.61 -7.25
N ARG A 87 12.01 -0.69 -7.86
CA ARG A 87 11.78 -0.44 -9.28
C ARG A 87 10.89 0.79 -9.43
N ASP A 88 11.18 1.57 -10.46
CA ASP A 88 10.27 2.62 -10.92
C ASP A 88 9.10 1.94 -11.65
N VAL A 89 7.89 2.41 -11.38
CA VAL A 89 6.69 1.99 -12.11
C VAL A 89 6.42 3.06 -13.17
N GLU A 90 6.73 2.74 -14.43
CA GLU A 90 6.49 3.62 -15.58
C GLU A 90 5.00 3.82 -15.87
#